data_AF-T1HG71-F1
#
_entry.id   AF-T1HG71-F1
#
_cell.length_a   1.000
_cell.length_b   1.000
_cell.length_c   1.000
_cell.angle_alpha   90.00
_cell.angle_beta   90.00
_cell.angle_gamma   90.00
#
_symmetry.space_group_name_H-M   'P 1'
#
loop_
_entity.id
_entity.type
_entity.pdbx_description
1 polymer ?
#
loop_
_entity_poly.entity_id
_entity_poly.type
_entity_poly.pdbx_seq_one_letter_code
_entity_poly.pdbx_strand_id
1 'polypeptide(L)'
;PHIVEIPTGTYEINAIEKYLRTQILALNKRCVFHLTPNHNTLKTSIKATFDIDFSQPHSIGTLLGFDKVLLAANKTHISNNIIDIAPVNAISVECNLVNASYNNGQLSHSLHTFSPLVAPGYKIVETPTPVIYLPINTNYIDEISVRLVDQTGRLISFRKERITLSLHLKDIMG
;
A
#
# COMPACT_ATOMS: atom_id res chain seq x y z
N PRO A 1 19.68 -12.41 -21.02
CA PRO A 1 18.72 -11.54 -20.29
C PRO A 1 19.15 -11.48 -18.82
N HIS A 2 19.15 -10.30 -18.20
CA HIS A 2 19.48 -10.16 -16.78
C HIS A 2 18.21 -9.80 -16.01
N ILE A 3 17.95 -10.52 -14.93
CA ILE A 3 16.80 -10.28 -14.04
C ILE A 3 17.32 -9.53 -12.81
N VAL A 4 16.68 -8.42 -12.48
CA VAL A 4 16.95 -7.68 -11.25
C VAL A 4 15.79 -7.93 -10.30
N GLU A 5 16.05 -8.65 -9.22
CA GLU A 5 15.05 -8.90 -8.19
C GLU A 5 15.00 -7.72 -7.22
N ILE A 6 13.78 -7.24 -6.96
CA ILE A 6 13.53 -6.18 -5.99
C ILE A 6 13.00 -6.87 -4.72
N PRO A 7 13.68 -6.72 -3.57
CA PRO A 7 13.24 -7.35 -2.35
C PRO A 7 11.87 -6.84 -1.92
N THR A 8 11.13 -7.65 -1.18
CA THR A 8 9.85 -7.23 -0.62
C THR A 8 10.08 -6.12 0.42
N GLY A 9 9.55 -4.92 0.16
CA GLY A 9 9.78 -3.73 0.98
C GLY A 9 8.64 -2.73 0.81
N THR A 10 8.67 -1.64 1.56
CA THR A 10 7.81 -0.49 1.30
C THR A 10 8.70 0.57 0.69
N TYR A 11 8.38 1.00 -0.53
CA TYR A 11 9.26 1.84 -1.31
C TYR A 11 8.53 3.07 -1.81
N GLU A 12 9.22 4.20 -1.74
CA GLU A 12 8.94 5.33 -2.61
C GLU A 12 9.60 5.11 -3.98
N ILE A 13 9.09 5.80 -5.01
CA ILE A 13 9.62 5.71 -6.38
C ILE A 13 11.12 6.03 -6.43
N ASN A 14 11.57 7.04 -5.67
CA ASN A 14 12.98 7.41 -5.60
C ASN A 14 13.85 6.30 -4.99
N ALA A 15 13.30 5.52 -4.05
CA ALA A 15 14.00 4.38 -3.46
C ALA A 15 14.11 3.23 -4.48
N ILE A 16 13.05 2.97 -5.26
CA ILE A 16 13.07 2.00 -6.37
C ILE A 16 14.11 2.41 -7.41
N GLU A 17 14.11 3.67 -7.85
CA GLU A 17 15.08 4.19 -8.83
C GLU A 17 16.51 3.98 -8.33
N LYS A 18 16.80 4.41 -7.09
CA LYS A 18 18.13 4.28 -6.48
C LYS A 18 18.56 2.81 -6.43
N TYR A 19 17.69 1.91 -5.98
CA TYR A 19 17.98 0.48 -5.91
C TYR A 19 18.30 -0.10 -7.29
N LEU A 20 17.42 0.11 -8.27
CA LEU A 20 17.59 -0.39 -9.64
C LEU A 20 18.87 0.15 -10.26
N ARG A 21 19.13 1.44 -10.13
CA ARG A 21 20.35 2.07 -10.66
C ARG A 21 21.60 1.43 -10.07
N THR A 22 21.63 1.16 -8.76
CA THR A 22 22.74 0.47 -8.11
C THR A 22 22.94 -0.93 -8.66
N GLN A 23 21.87 -1.72 -8.81
CA GLN A 23 21.95 -3.08 -9.37
C GLN A 23 22.43 -3.07 -10.83
N ILE A 24 21.91 -2.17 -11.66
CA ILE A 24 22.26 -2.06 -13.08
C ILE A 24 23.73 -1.63 -13.26
N LEU A 25 24.20 -0.66 -12.48
CA LEU A 25 25.60 -0.21 -12.54
C LEU A 25 26.59 -1.30 -12.09
N ALA A 26 26.18 -2.17 -11.16
CA ALA A 26 26.97 -3.32 -10.76
C ALA A 26 27.12 -4.35 -11.89
N LEU A 27 26.10 -4.52 -12.73
CA LEU A 27 26.15 -5.38 -13.92
C LEU A 27 26.99 -4.77 -15.04
N ASN A 28 26.78 -3.48 -15.34
CA ASN A 28 27.54 -2.77 -16.36
C ASN A 28 27.57 -1.27 -16.08
N LYS A 29 28.78 -0.74 -15.80
CA LYS A 29 29.01 0.67 -15.47
C LYS A 29 28.65 1.65 -16.60
N ARG A 30 28.48 1.18 -17.83
CA ARG A 30 28.06 1.99 -18.98
C ARG A 30 26.54 2.10 -19.11
N CYS A 31 25.79 1.25 -18.42
CA CYS A 31 24.34 1.28 -18.45
C CYS A 31 23.81 2.48 -17.67
N VAL A 32 22.87 3.20 -18.27
CA VAL A 32 22.16 4.31 -17.64
C VAL A 32 20.70 3.92 -17.49
N PHE A 33 20.12 4.23 -16.34
CA PHE A 33 18.72 4.00 -16.02
C PHE A 33 18.19 5.18 -15.19
N HIS A 34 17.05 5.71 -15.61
CA HIS A 34 16.30 6.75 -14.94
C HIS A 34 14.85 6.35 -14.80
N LEU A 35 14.30 6.56 -13.61
CA LEU A 35 12.89 6.38 -13.29
C LEU A 35 12.41 7.66 -12.61
N THR A 36 11.49 8.39 -13.25
CA THR A 36 11.08 9.70 -12.77
C THR A 36 9.56 9.74 -12.56
N PRO A 37 9.06 10.12 -11.37
CA PRO A 37 7.65 10.36 -11.16
C PRO A 37 7.23 11.69 -11.82
N ASN A 38 6.01 11.73 -12.35
CA ASN A 38 5.34 12.96 -12.71
C ASN A 38 4.20 13.21 -11.71
N HIS A 39 4.43 14.11 -10.75
CA HIS A 39 3.49 14.41 -9.67
C HIS A 39 2.18 15.03 -10.14
N ASN A 40 2.14 15.61 -11.34
CA ASN A 40 0.91 16.21 -11.88
C ASN A 40 -0.02 15.16 -12.50
N THR A 41 0.56 14.13 -13.13
CA THR A 41 -0.21 13.08 -13.84
C THR A 41 -0.27 11.77 -13.06
N LEU A 42 0.49 11.65 -11.97
CA LEU A 42 0.71 10.43 -11.20
C LEU A 42 1.24 9.25 -12.05
N LYS A 43 1.89 9.56 -13.18
CA LYS A 43 2.54 8.61 -14.08
C LYS A 43 4.04 8.55 -13.83
N THR A 44 4.70 7.48 -14.30
CA THR A 44 6.18 7.43 -14.35
C THR A 44 6.72 7.57 -15.76
N SER A 45 7.97 8.01 -15.83
CA SER A 45 8.80 8.00 -17.02
C SER A 45 10.02 7.12 -16.78
N ILE A 46 10.34 6.25 -17.74
CA ILE A 46 11.54 5.41 -17.73
C ILE A 46 12.40 5.73 -18.95
N LYS A 47 13.70 5.91 -18.73
CA LYS A 47 14.71 5.99 -19.79
C LYS A 47 15.91 5.13 -19.44
N ALA A 48 16.30 4.25 -20.36
CA ALA A 48 17.45 3.38 -20.19
C ALA A 48 18.25 3.22 -21.48
N THR A 49 19.53 2.85 -21.37
CA THR A 49 20.39 2.56 -22.53
C THR A 49 20.25 1.12 -23.05
N PHE A 50 19.28 0.38 -22.53
CA PHE A 50 19.01 -1.02 -22.81
C PHE A 50 17.49 -1.26 -22.80
N ASP A 51 17.05 -2.37 -23.40
CA ASP A 51 15.64 -2.75 -23.42
C ASP A 51 15.19 -3.25 -22.05
N ILE A 52 13.96 -2.90 -21.64
CA ILE A 52 13.36 -3.33 -20.37
C ILE A 52 12.14 -4.18 -20.66
N ASP A 53 12.15 -5.44 -20.21
CA ASP A 53 11.06 -6.37 -20.41
C ASP A 53 10.12 -6.41 -19.19
N PHE A 54 8.90 -5.86 -19.34
CA PHE A 54 7.83 -5.98 -18.37
C PHE A 54 6.79 -7.05 -18.71
N SER A 55 6.99 -7.84 -19.77
CA SER A 55 6.05 -8.90 -20.16
C SER A 55 6.04 -10.08 -19.19
N GLN A 56 7.09 -10.21 -18.37
CA GLN A 56 7.24 -11.29 -17.40
C GLN A 56 6.18 -11.22 -16.28
N PRO A 57 5.67 -12.37 -15.80
CA PRO A 57 4.83 -12.43 -14.60
C PRO A 57 5.53 -11.78 -13.39
N HIS A 58 4.75 -11.15 -12.51
CA HIS A 58 5.25 -10.49 -11.30
C HIS A 58 6.29 -9.37 -11.55
N SER A 59 6.31 -8.83 -12.76
CA SER A 59 7.09 -7.64 -13.09
C SER A 59 6.64 -6.42 -12.28
N ILE A 60 7.59 -5.57 -11.88
CA ILE A 60 7.31 -4.27 -11.27
C ILE A 60 6.64 -3.28 -12.24
N GLY A 61 6.58 -3.59 -13.53
CA GLY A 61 5.97 -2.74 -14.56
C GLY A 61 4.55 -2.27 -14.18
N THR A 62 3.71 -3.18 -13.71
CA THR A 62 2.33 -2.85 -13.28
C THR A 62 2.30 -1.87 -12.10
N LEU A 63 3.19 -2.03 -11.12
CA LEU A 63 3.33 -1.09 -9.98
C LEU A 63 3.69 0.32 -10.46
N LEU A 64 4.54 0.41 -11.49
CA LEU A 64 4.99 1.67 -12.09
C LEU A 64 4.00 2.24 -13.12
N GLY A 65 2.89 1.54 -13.39
CA GLY A 65 1.84 1.94 -14.32
C GLY A 65 2.07 1.52 -15.79
N PHE A 66 3.04 0.66 -16.06
CA PHE A 66 3.28 0.11 -17.40
C PHE A 66 2.49 -1.18 -17.64
N ASP A 67 2.07 -1.37 -18.88
CA ASP A 67 1.51 -2.65 -19.32
C ASP A 67 2.62 -3.71 -19.47
N LYS A 68 2.22 -4.95 -19.72
CA LYS A 68 3.13 -6.07 -19.99
C LYS A 68 3.77 -5.92 -21.37
N VAL A 69 4.83 -5.11 -21.46
CA VAL A 69 5.46 -4.72 -22.73
C VAL A 69 6.99 -4.68 -22.63
N LEU A 70 7.66 -4.78 -23.78
CA LEU A 70 9.08 -4.51 -23.93
C LEU A 70 9.30 -3.02 -24.23
N LEU A 71 10.02 -2.31 -23.37
CA LEU A 71 10.42 -0.93 -23.58
C LEU A 71 11.75 -0.88 -24.32
N ALA A 72 11.77 -0.26 -25.50
CA ALA A 72 12.97 -0.15 -26.32
C ALA A 72 14.02 0.81 -25.71
N ALA A 73 15.29 0.46 -25.85
CA ALA A 73 16.43 1.23 -25.40
C ALA A 73 16.48 2.66 -25.99
N ASN A 74 17.15 3.56 -25.27
CA ASN A 74 17.46 4.93 -25.67
C ASN A 74 16.23 5.81 -25.98
N LYS A 75 15.05 5.39 -25.52
CA LYS A 75 13.81 6.15 -25.60
C LYS A 75 13.28 6.42 -24.20
N THR A 76 12.59 7.55 -24.07
CA THR A 76 11.80 7.85 -22.88
C THR A 76 10.42 7.25 -23.06
N HIS A 77 10.00 6.41 -22.12
CA HIS A 77 8.68 5.77 -22.11
C HIS A 77 7.87 6.31 -20.93
N ILE A 78 6.61 6.66 -21.18
CA ILE A 78 5.69 7.14 -20.16
C ILE A 78 4.69 6.03 -19.86
N SER A 79 4.36 5.84 -18.59
CA SER A 79 3.42 4.82 -18.15
C SER A 79 2.02 5.04 -18.73
N ASN A 80 1.32 3.95 -19.05
CA ASN A 80 -0.05 4.01 -19.58
C ASN A 80 -1.05 4.34 -18.47
N ASN A 81 -0.80 3.78 -17.28
CA ASN A 81 -1.62 3.92 -16.08
C ASN A 81 -0.93 4.80 -15.03
N ILE A 82 -1.70 5.22 -14.03
CA ILE A 82 -1.15 5.85 -12.82
C ILE A 82 -0.36 4.83 -11.99
N ILE A 83 0.50 5.34 -11.12
CA ILE A 83 1.33 4.54 -10.23
C ILE A 83 0.50 4.01 -9.06
N ASP A 84 0.80 2.78 -8.62
CA ASP A 84 0.14 2.12 -7.49
C ASP A 84 1.13 1.73 -6.38
N ILE A 85 1.91 2.70 -5.87
CA ILE A 85 2.94 2.45 -4.83
C ILE A 85 2.40 2.53 -3.39
N ALA A 86 1.22 3.13 -3.20
CA ALA A 86 0.57 3.30 -1.90
C ALA A 86 -0.89 2.83 -1.98
N PRO A 87 -1.13 1.53 -2.19
CA PRO A 87 -2.46 1.01 -2.47
C PRO A 87 -3.41 1.13 -1.27
N VAL A 88 -2.90 1.21 -0.04
CA VAL A 88 -3.72 1.36 1.17
C VAL A 88 -3.89 2.85 1.45
N ASN A 89 -5.07 3.38 1.15
CA ASN A 89 -5.40 4.79 1.40
C ASN A 89 -6.20 4.99 2.71
N ALA A 90 -6.83 3.93 3.20
CA ALA A 90 -7.59 3.92 4.44
C ALA A 90 -7.39 2.57 5.15
N ILE A 91 -7.30 2.64 6.47
CA ILE A 91 -7.24 1.50 7.38
C ILE A 91 -8.54 1.53 8.18
N SER A 92 -9.34 0.49 8.04
CA SER A 92 -10.55 0.28 8.84
C SER A 92 -10.30 -0.78 9.91
N VAL A 93 -10.65 -0.43 11.15
CA VAL A 93 -10.61 -1.31 12.31
C VAL A 93 -11.98 -1.95 12.46
N GLU A 94 -12.16 -3.16 11.95
CA GLU A 94 -13.40 -3.91 12.05
C GLU A 94 -13.43 -4.78 13.32
N CYS A 95 -14.57 -4.84 14.00
CA CYS A 95 -14.78 -5.62 15.21
C CYS A 95 -16.14 -6.32 15.19
N ASN A 96 -16.16 -7.63 15.45
CA ASN A 96 -17.37 -8.44 15.44
C ASN A 96 -18.46 -7.99 16.42
N LEU A 97 -18.13 -7.17 17.42
CA LEU A 97 -19.07 -6.71 18.44
C LEU A 97 -19.95 -5.53 18.02
N VAL A 98 -19.70 -4.86 16.89
CA VAL A 98 -20.45 -3.65 16.50
C VAL A 98 -21.11 -3.79 15.13
N ASN A 99 -22.32 -3.23 14.98
CA ASN A 99 -23.05 -3.17 13.70
C ASN A 99 -23.49 -1.72 13.42
N ALA A 100 -22.55 -0.78 13.49
CA ALA A 100 -22.87 0.65 13.55
C ALA A 100 -22.24 1.50 12.44
N SER A 101 -21.53 0.88 11.49
CA SER A 101 -20.94 1.60 10.35
C SER A 101 -21.53 1.15 9.03
N TYR A 102 -21.39 1.97 8.00
CA TYR A 102 -21.68 1.60 6.62
C TYR A 102 -20.44 1.84 5.77
N ASN A 103 -20.08 0.86 4.94
CA ASN A 103 -19.06 1.00 3.91
C ASN A 103 -19.75 0.92 2.54
N ASN A 104 -19.73 2.01 1.77
CA ASN A 104 -20.41 2.14 0.48
C ASN A 104 -21.87 1.69 0.49
N GLY A 105 -22.60 2.03 1.56
CA GLY A 105 -24.02 1.70 1.73
C GLY A 105 -24.30 0.30 2.25
N GLN A 106 -23.28 -0.55 2.45
CA GLN A 106 -23.44 -1.85 3.10
C GLN A 106 -23.12 -1.75 4.59
N LEU A 107 -23.93 -2.41 5.43
CA LEU A 107 -23.67 -2.51 6.86
C LEU A 107 -22.28 -3.10 7.10
N SER A 108 -21.52 -2.49 8.00
CA SER A 108 -20.14 -2.81 8.31
C SER A 108 -19.94 -2.83 9.83
N HIS A 109 -18.85 -3.46 10.23
CA HIS A 109 -18.44 -3.68 11.60
C HIS A 109 -17.27 -2.77 12.02
N SER A 110 -17.10 -1.61 11.38
CA SER A 110 -15.98 -0.70 11.62
C SER A 110 -16.16 0.11 12.90
N LEU A 111 -15.16 0.05 13.79
CA LEU A 111 -15.03 0.90 14.96
C LEU A 111 -14.46 2.28 14.59
N HIS A 112 -13.49 2.30 13.69
CA HIS A 112 -12.77 3.50 13.27
C HIS A 112 -12.14 3.27 11.91
N THR A 113 -12.17 4.29 11.05
CA THR A 113 -11.48 4.28 9.77
C THR A 113 -10.64 5.55 9.65
N PHE A 114 -9.37 5.40 9.31
CA PHE A 114 -8.43 6.52 9.20
C PHE A 114 -7.46 6.31 8.03
N SER A 115 -6.89 7.40 7.54
CA SER A 115 -5.82 7.36 6.54
C SER A 115 -4.46 7.53 7.21
N PRO A 116 -3.45 6.70 6.90
CA PRO A 116 -2.12 6.87 7.48
C PRO A 116 -1.53 8.22 7.03
N LEU A 117 -1.15 9.05 8.00
CA LEU A 117 -0.59 10.38 7.77
C LEU A 117 0.95 10.40 7.65
N VAL A 118 1.58 9.23 7.75
CA VAL A 118 3.03 9.09 7.75
C VAL A 118 3.48 8.29 6.53
N ALA A 119 4.70 8.59 6.08
CA ALA A 119 5.31 7.87 4.99
C ALA A 119 5.57 6.39 5.37
N PRO A 120 5.71 5.50 4.38
CA PRO A 120 6.26 4.17 4.56
C PRO A 120 7.44 4.08 5.55
N GLY A 121 7.37 3.10 6.47
CA GLY A 121 8.44 2.82 7.44
C GLY A 121 8.39 3.65 8.72
N TYR A 122 7.47 4.61 8.83
CA TYR A 122 7.21 5.33 10.07
C TYR A 122 6.16 4.62 10.93
N LYS A 123 6.23 4.84 12.25
CA LYS A 123 5.23 4.33 13.18
C LYS A 123 3.91 5.06 12.99
N ILE A 124 2.84 4.30 12.77
CA ILE A 124 1.46 4.80 12.79
C ILE A 124 0.98 4.78 14.25
N VAL A 125 0.53 5.94 14.75
CA VAL A 125 -0.11 6.08 16.06
C VAL A 125 -1.41 6.81 15.83
N GLU A 126 -2.52 6.13 16.08
CA GLU A 126 -3.86 6.64 15.80
C GLU A 126 -4.73 6.51 17.05
N THR A 127 -5.57 7.51 17.29
CA THR A 127 -6.62 7.48 18.31
C THR A 127 -7.84 8.22 17.77
N PRO A 128 -9.04 7.63 17.82
CA PRO A 128 -10.25 8.30 17.36
C PRO A 128 -10.48 9.63 18.10
N THR A 129 -10.69 10.72 17.37
CA THR A 129 -11.00 12.04 17.94
C THR A 129 -12.20 12.67 17.22
N PRO A 130 -13.35 12.91 17.89
CA PRO A 130 -13.63 12.55 19.29
C PRO A 130 -13.78 11.02 19.48
N VAL A 131 -13.59 10.55 20.71
CA VAL A 131 -13.85 9.15 21.06
C VAL A 131 -15.36 8.93 21.14
N ILE A 132 -15.88 8.05 20.28
CA ILE A 132 -17.30 7.67 20.22
C ILE A 132 -17.44 6.22 20.68
N TYR A 133 -18.41 5.95 21.56
CA TYR A 133 -18.74 4.59 21.97
C TYR A 133 -19.90 4.08 21.11
N LEU A 134 -19.69 2.92 20.48
CA LEU A 134 -20.70 2.25 19.67
C LEU A 134 -21.38 1.16 20.51
N PRO A 135 -22.71 0.95 20.36
CA PRO A 135 -23.40 -0.12 21.05
C PRO A 135 -22.88 -1.48 20.57
N ILE A 136 -22.71 -2.40 21.52
CA ILE A 136 -22.37 -3.79 21.21
C ILE A 136 -23.61 -4.56 20.76
N ASN A 137 -23.43 -5.53 19.88
CA ASN A 137 -24.50 -6.35 19.30
C ASN A 137 -24.84 -7.62 20.10
N THR A 138 -24.23 -7.80 21.28
CA THR A 138 -24.40 -8.96 22.16
C THR A 138 -24.45 -8.55 23.62
N ASN A 139 -25.12 -9.35 24.46
CA ASN A 139 -25.15 -9.17 25.93
C ASN A 139 -24.04 -9.94 26.65
N TYR A 140 -23.43 -10.92 25.98
CA TYR A 140 -22.33 -11.73 26.50
C TYR A 140 -21.22 -11.79 25.45
N ILE A 141 -19.98 -11.55 25.87
CA ILE A 141 -18.82 -11.51 24.98
C ILE A 141 -18.03 -12.81 25.18
N ASP A 142 -18.21 -13.76 24.27
CA ASP A 142 -17.43 -15.00 24.24
C ASP A 142 -16.11 -14.83 23.49
N GLU A 143 -16.11 -14.00 22.43
CA GLU A 143 -14.95 -13.75 21.58
C GLU A 143 -14.95 -12.31 21.03
N ILE A 144 -13.77 -11.68 21.03
CA ILE A 144 -13.51 -10.41 20.35
C ILE A 144 -12.55 -10.67 19.20
N SER A 145 -13.04 -10.50 17.97
CA SER A 145 -12.23 -10.55 16.75
C SER A 145 -12.11 -9.17 16.14
N VAL A 146 -10.87 -8.72 15.96
CA VAL A 146 -10.55 -7.44 15.31
C VAL A 146 -9.79 -7.70 14.02
N ARG A 147 -10.18 -7.00 12.96
CA ARG A 147 -9.53 -7.04 11.65
C ARG A 147 -9.11 -5.64 11.23
N LEU A 148 -7.92 -5.54 10.65
CA LEU A 148 -7.45 -4.32 10.00
C LEU A 148 -7.53 -4.54 8.49
N VAL A 149 -8.43 -3.79 7.84
CA VAL A 149 -8.71 -3.94 6.41
C VAL A 149 -8.45 -2.64 5.65
N ASP A 150 -8.13 -2.77 4.37
CA ASP A 150 -8.00 -1.64 3.45
C ASP A 150 -9.37 -1.13 3.00
N GLN A 151 -9.38 -0.09 2.18
CA GLN A 151 -10.60 0.53 1.63
C GLN A 151 -11.48 -0.42 0.79
N THR A 152 -10.96 -1.57 0.39
CA THR A 152 -11.68 -2.61 -0.37
C THR A 152 -12.12 -3.78 0.51
N GLY A 153 -11.86 -3.72 1.83
CA GLY A 153 -12.19 -4.78 2.79
C GLY A 153 -11.18 -5.92 2.82
N ARG A 154 -10.02 -5.78 2.17
CA ARG A 154 -8.97 -6.81 2.18
C ARG A 154 -8.10 -6.65 3.43
N LEU A 155 -7.70 -7.77 4.02
CA LEU A 155 -6.80 -7.77 5.18
C LEU A 155 -5.48 -7.09 4.83
N ILE A 156 -5.07 -6.14 5.67
CA ILE A 156 -3.78 -5.47 5.51
C ILE A 156 -2.67 -6.40 5.99
N SER A 157 -1.66 -6.60 5.14
CA SER A 157 -0.44 -7.29 5.54
C SER A 157 0.53 -6.33 6.20
N PHE A 158 0.65 -6.46 7.52
CA PHE A 158 1.73 -5.82 8.31
C PHE A 158 3.01 -6.66 8.29
N ARG A 159 3.05 -7.71 7.45
CA ARG A 159 4.16 -8.65 7.32
C ARG A 159 4.47 -9.34 8.66
N LYS A 160 5.44 -8.79 9.41
CA LYS A 160 5.86 -9.25 10.74
C LYS A 160 6.03 -8.08 11.72
N GLU A 161 5.56 -6.89 11.37
CA GLU A 161 5.60 -5.75 12.27
C GLU A 161 4.66 -5.98 13.46
N ARG A 162 5.08 -5.50 14.63
CA ARG A 162 4.27 -5.62 15.85
C ARG A 162 3.14 -4.59 15.79
N ILE A 163 1.91 -5.08 15.95
CA ILE A 163 0.71 -4.26 16.03
C ILE A 163 0.21 -4.31 17.47
N THR A 164 -0.20 -3.16 18.00
CA THR A 164 -0.89 -3.05 19.27
C THR A 164 -2.23 -2.36 19.03
N LEU A 165 -3.32 -3.00 19.46
CA LEU A 165 -4.66 -2.44 19.44
C LEU A 165 -5.18 -2.38 20.88
N SER A 166 -5.78 -1.26 21.25
CA SER A 166 -6.41 -1.08 22.55
C SER A 166 -7.89 -0.80 22.33
N LEU A 167 -8.75 -1.72 22.79
CA LEU A 167 -10.19 -1.54 22.79
C LEU A 167 -10.63 -1.07 24.18
N HIS A 168 -11.52 -0.08 24.22
CA HIS A 168 -12.12 0.36 25.47
C HIS A 168 -13.60 -0.02 25.49
N LEU A 169 -13.95 -0.93 26.39
CA LEU A 169 -15.34 -1.29 26.67
C LEU A 169 -15.83 -0.43 27.83
N LYS A 170 -16.95 0.25 27.62
CA LYS A 170 -17.59 1.05 28.66
C LYS A 170 -18.93 0.41 28.99
N ASP A 171 -19.12 0.10 30.26
CA ASP A 171 -20.44 -0.24 30.77
C ASP A 171 -21.32 1.01 30.76
N ILE A 172 -22.46 0.90 30.09
CA ILE A 172 -23.48 1.94 30.06
C ILE A 172 -24.58 1.48 31.03
N MET A 173 -24.22 1.27 32.30
CA MET A 173 -25.24 1.17 33.34
C MET A 173 -26.08 2.45 33.31
N GLY A 174 -27.38 2.27 33.08
CA GLY A 174 -28.39 3.33 33.08
C GLY A 174 -28.70 3.87 34.46
#